data_AF-A0A7X5JCR3-F1
#
_entry.id   AF-A0A7X5JCR3-F1
#
_cell.length_a   1.000
_cell.length_b   1.000
_cell.length_c   1.000
_cell.angle_alpha   90.00
_cell.angle_beta   90.00
_cell.angle_gamma   90.00
#
_symmetry.space_group_name_H-M   'P 1'
#
loop_
_entity.id
_entity.type
_entity.pdbx_description
1 polymer ?
#
loop_
_entity_poly.entity_id
_entity_poly.type
_entity_poly.pdbx_seq_one_letter_code
_entity_poly.pdbx_strand_id
1 'polypeptide(L)'
;MSYQSGWKAINLEFSARVPRTEYSAQSYHWPLVQRVTGIDTSIEANREKAKKEFVKKWDYAFMWMTPGGYRFKEGKTTKMGHAEYAAGGTDFDTRRECPFKTLEEVYNFDPCAEYERRNQEELVKELNAEYIKTKDYWGDAALTMGGVYHTIFSGLIEIFGWEMLLLAIGKDSKRFNKVIESYYHWIKQYFDAWARTDCKVFMSHD
;
A
#
# COMPACT_ATOMS: atom_id res chain seq x y z
N MET A 1 8.42 -10.16 22.57
CA MET A 1 7.23 -9.48 22.04
C MET A 1 7.39 -9.32 20.54
N SER A 2 6.30 -9.35 19.78
CA SER A 2 6.32 -9.45 18.32
C SER A 2 7.02 -8.25 17.66
N TYR A 3 6.89 -7.04 18.24
CA TYR A 3 7.68 -5.86 17.85
C TYR A 3 9.19 -6.13 17.86
N GLN A 4 9.72 -6.64 18.97
CA GLN A 4 11.15 -6.90 19.14
C GLN A 4 11.64 -7.98 18.16
N SER A 5 10.82 -9.00 17.91
CA SER A 5 11.12 -10.01 16.90
C SER A 5 11.18 -9.41 15.49
N GLY A 6 10.22 -8.54 15.14
CA GLY A 6 10.23 -7.82 13.86
C GLY A 6 11.45 -6.90 13.71
N TRP A 7 11.81 -6.17 14.77
CA TRP A 7 12.98 -5.30 14.78
C TRP A 7 14.28 -6.07 14.59
N LYS A 8 14.41 -7.22 15.25
CA LYS A 8 15.57 -8.10 15.05
C LYS A 8 15.66 -8.63 13.63
N ALA A 9 14.55 -9.14 13.08
CA ALA A 9 14.56 -9.67 11.72
C ALA A 9 14.93 -8.63 10.67
N ILE A 10 14.41 -7.40 10.76
CA ILE A 10 14.76 -6.35 9.77
C ILE A 10 16.23 -5.93 9.86
N ASN A 11 16.87 -6.11 11.03
CA ASN A 11 18.29 -5.85 11.25
C ASN A 11 19.16 -7.11 11.08
N LEU A 12 18.61 -8.21 10.53
CA LEU A 12 19.32 -9.48 10.33
C LEU A 12 19.86 -10.10 11.64
N GLU A 13 19.23 -9.79 12.77
CA GLU A 13 19.55 -10.36 14.07
C GLU A 13 18.73 -11.62 14.37
N PHE A 14 19.30 -12.53 15.15
CA PHE A 14 18.61 -13.75 15.56
C PHE A 14 17.41 -13.45 16.47
N SER A 15 16.24 -13.96 16.10
CA SER A 15 15.03 -14.01 16.92
C SER A 15 14.71 -15.44 17.36
N ALA A 16 14.09 -15.60 18.53
CA ALA A 16 13.76 -16.93 19.07
C ALA A 16 12.80 -17.76 18.19
N ARG A 17 12.12 -17.11 17.24
CA ARG A 17 11.30 -17.73 16.19
C ARG A 17 11.39 -16.89 14.92
N VAL A 18 11.07 -17.49 13.77
CA VAL A 18 10.89 -16.76 12.51
C VAL A 18 9.71 -15.80 12.66
N PRO A 19 9.92 -14.47 12.53
CA PRO A 19 8.82 -13.50 12.64
C PRO A 19 7.91 -13.61 11.42
N ARG A 20 6.60 -13.40 11.61
CA ARG A 20 5.59 -13.55 10.56
C ARG A 20 4.67 -12.35 10.45
N THR A 21 4.03 -12.18 9.31
CA THR A 21 2.95 -11.22 9.10
C THR A 21 1.99 -11.81 8.09
N GLU A 22 0.71 -11.43 8.16
CA GLU A 22 -0.22 -11.62 7.04
C GLU A 22 -0.72 -10.24 6.61
N TYR A 23 -1.02 -10.10 5.33
CA TYR A 23 -1.62 -8.88 4.81
C TYR A 23 -3.13 -9.01 4.87
N SER A 24 -3.79 -8.03 5.47
CA SER A 24 -5.25 -7.83 5.42
C SER A 24 -6.15 -8.92 6.05
N ALA A 25 -5.62 -10.07 6.49
CA ALA A 25 -6.37 -11.14 7.15
C ALA A 25 -7.26 -10.63 8.31
N GLN A 26 -6.71 -9.76 9.15
CA GLN A 26 -7.33 -9.16 10.34
C GLN A 26 -8.46 -8.16 10.03
N SER A 27 -8.64 -7.78 8.76
CA SER A 27 -9.61 -6.77 8.33
C SER A 27 -10.64 -7.29 7.33
N TYR A 28 -10.37 -8.41 6.64
CA TYR A 28 -11.23 -8.91 5.56
C TYR A 28 -11.71 -10.34 5.75
N HIS A 29 -11.09 -11.12 6.66
CA HIS A 29 -11.41 -12.54 6.84
C HIS A 29 -12.03 -12.82 8.22
N TRP A 30 -13.21 -12.25 8.46
CA TRP A 30 -13.91 -12.35 9.74
C TRP A 30 -14.14 -13.77 10.27
N PRO A 31 -14.48 -14.78 9.44
CA PRO A 31 -14.56 -16.17 9.91
C PRO A 31 -13.25 -16.70 10.50
N LEU A 32 -12.11 -16.37 9.87
CA LEU A 32 -10.78 -16.73 10.36
C LEU A 32 -10.48 -16.00 11.68
N VAL A 33 -10.80 -14.71 11.72
CA VAL A 33 -10.60 -13.87 12.90
C VAL A 33 -11.38 -14.40 14.10
N GLN A 34 -12.65 -14.73 13.90
CA GLN A 34 -13.51 -15.35 14.92
C GLN A 34 -12.96 -16.72 15.36
N ARG A 35 -12.51 -17.55 14.42
CA ARG A 35 -12.02 -18.91 14.73
C ARG A 35 -10.85 -18.93 15.71
N VAL A 36 -9.99 -17.91 15.68
CA VAL A 36 -8.80 -17.83 16.56
C VAL A 36 -9.01 -16.97 17.78
N THR A 37 -9.76 -15.88 17.65
CA THR A 37 -10.02 -15.00 18.80
C THR A 37 -11.09 -15.58 19.71
N GLY A 38 -12.06 -16.31 19.17
CA GLY A 38 -13.29 -16.72 19.85
C GLY A 38 -14.30 -15.58 19.98
N ILE A 39 -14.02 -14.41 19.41
CA ILE A 39 -14.90 -13.24 19.46
C ILE A 39 -15.87 -13.30 18.28
N ASP A 40 -17.16 -13.13 18.52
CA ASP A 40 -18.17 -13.09 17.47
C ASP A 40 -17.97 -11.86 16.57
N THR A 41 -17.52 -12.10 15.34
CA THR A 41 -17.22 -11.07 14.33
C THR A 41 -18.39 -10.77 13.40
N SER A 42 -19.50 -11.50 13.54
CA SER A 42 -20.75 -11.15 12.87
C SER A 42 -21.31 -9.81 13.40
N ILE A 43 -21.02 -9.49 14.67
CA ILE A 43 -21.32 -8.21 15.31
C ILE A 43 -20.21 -7.21 14.96
N GLU A 44 -20.53 -6.18 14.18
CA GLU A 44 -19.54 -5.20 13.71
C GLU A 44 -18.80 -4.50 14.85
N ALA A 45 -19.49 -4.13 15.93
CA ALA A 45 -18.90 -3.51 17.11
C ALA A 45 -17.80 -4.36 17.78
N ASN A 46 -17.79 -5.68 17.57
CA ASN A 46 -16.77 -6.57 18.10
C ASN A 46 -15.50 -6.62 17.23
N ARG A 47 -15.57 -6.21 15.96
CA ARG A 47 -14.50 -6.44 14.98
C ARG A 47 -13.19 -5.74 15.32
N GLU A 48 -13.25 -4.53 15.89
CA GLU A 48 -12.03 -3.82 16.32
C GLU A 48 -11.31 -4.55 17.46
N LYS A 49 -12.05 -5.07 18.44
CA LYS A 49 -11.48 -5.90 19.51
C LYS A 49 -10.92 -7.20 18.94
N ALA A 50 -11.66 -7.86 18.05
CA ALA A 50 -11.25 -9.11 17.42
C ALA A 50 -9.99 -8.94 16.57
N LYS A 51 -9.89 -7.86 15.79
CA LYS A 51 -8.69 -7.49 15.01
C LYS A 51 -7.44 -7.38 15.89
N LYS A 52 -7.52 -6.62 16.98
CA LYS A 52 -6.38 -6.47 17.90
C LYS A 52 -5.98 -7.79 18.55
N GLU A 53 -6.96 -8.58 18.98
CA GLU A 53 -6.72 -9.89 19.59
C GLU A 53 -6.12 -10.89 18.59
N PHE A 54 -6.58 -10.83 17.34
CA PHE A 54 -6.07 -11.65 16.26
C PHE A 54 -4.59 -11.38 16.01
N VAL A 55 -4.21 -10.13 15.79
CA VAL A 55 -2.81 -9.73 15.53
C VAL A 55 -1.89 -10.18 16.68
N LYS A 56 -2.36 -10.11 17.92
CA LYS A 56 -1.62 -10.61 19.10
C LYS A 56 -1.50 -12.13 19.10
N LYS A 57 -2.61 -12.88 18.96
CA LYS A 57 -2.59 -14.36 18.97
C LYS A 57 -1.85 -14.93 17.77
N TRP A 58 -1.98 -14.29 16.63
CA TRP A 58 -1.25 -14.63 15.42
C TRP A 58 0.17 -14.04 15.42
N ASP A 59 0.59 -13.34 16.45
CA ASP A 59 1.97 -12.86 16.59
C ASP A 59 2.53 -12.17 15.34
N TYR A 60 1.87 -11.11 14.89
CA TYR A 60 2.39 -10.34 13.78
C TYR A 60 3.65 -9.60 14.19
N ALA A 61 4.73 -9.82 13.45
CA ALA A 61 5.98 -9.09 13.61
C ALA A 61 5.93 -7.71 12.95
N PHE A 62 5.19 -7.59 11.85
CA PHE A 62 5.11 -6.38 11.05
C PHE A 62 3.66 -5.94 10.87
N MET A 63 3.47 -4.64 10.75
CA MET A 63 2.21 -4.05 10.34
C MET A 63 2.50 -2.93 9.38
N TRP A 64 2.28 -3.19 8.10
CA TRP A 64 2.49 -2.22 7.05
C TRP A 64 1.26 -1.34 6.88
N MET A 65 1.47 -0.03 6.88
CA MET A 65 0.47 0.94 6.48
C MET A 65 0.96 1.72 5.27
N THR A 66 0.02 2.08 4.42
CA THR A 66 0.26 2.83 3.19
C THR A 66 -0.58 4.11 3.17
N PRO A 67 -0.46 4.98 4.19
CA PRO A 67 -1.18 6.24 4.18
C PRO A 67 -0.66 7.09 3.01
N GLY A 68 -1.57 7.52 2.13
CA GLY A 68 -1.21 8.21 0.89
C GLY A 68 -0.86 7.29 -0.29
N GLY A 69 -0.84 5.96 -0.10
CA GLY A 69 -0.81 4.99 -1.21
C GLY A 69 -2.19 4.74 -1.82
N TYR A 70 -3.25 5.25 -1.21
CA TYR A 70 -4.62 5.05 -1.68
C TYR A 70 -5.03 6.16 -2.65
N ARG A 71 -4.80 5.85 -3.93
CA ARG A 71 -5.36 6.44 -5.15
C ARG A 71 -4.90 7.87 -5.42
N PHE A 72 -4.37 8.07 -6.62
CA PHE A 72 -4.45 9.33 -7.34
C PHE A 72 -5.75 10.02 -6.95
N LYS A 73 -5.69 11.09 -6.14
CA LYS A 73 -6.90 11.74 -5.63
C LYS A 73 -7.78 12.21 -6.78
N GLU A 74 -7.10 12.69 -7.81
CA GLU A 74 -7.63 13.16 -9.07
C GLU A 74 -6.67 12.74 -10.19
N GLY A 75 -7.15 12.86 -11.42
CA GLY A 75 -6.41 12.52 -12.63
C GLY A 75 -6.75 11.13 -13.17
N LYS A 76 -6.23 10.84 -14.35
CA LYS A 76 -6.50 9.60 -15.09
C LYS A 76 -5.92 8.38 -14.39
N THR A 77 -6.75 7.37 -14.18
CA THR A 77 -6.35 6.01 -13.80
C THR A 77 -7.15 4.98 -14.57
N THR A 78 -6.60 3.78 -14.70
CA THR A 78 -7.25 2.64 -15.33
C THR A 78 -7.95 1.80 -14.28
N LYS A 79 -9.24 1.59 -14.47
CA LYS A 79 -9.97 0.57 -13.74
C LYS A 79 -9.72 -0.79 -14.36
N MET A 80 -9.07 -1.69 -13.64
CA MET A 80 -8.76 -3.05 -14.12
C MET A 80 -9.74 -4.13 -13.63
N GLY A 81 -10.75 -3.74 -12.85
CA GLY A 81 -11.56 -4.67 -12.08
C GLY A 81 -10.87 -5.10 -10.79
N HIS A 82 -11.46 -6.04 -10.07
CA HIS A 82 -10.92 -6.59 -8.82
C HIS A 82 -11.42 -8.02 -8.64
N ALA A 83 -10.52 -8.96 -8.31
CA ALA A 83 -10.88 -10.34 -8.02
C ALA A 83 -11.49 -10.48 -6.61
N GLU A 84 -12.11 -11.61 -6.30
CA GLU A 84 -12.57 -11.87 -4.93
C GLU A 84 -11.36 -12.07 -4.00
N TYR A 85 -11.26 -11.24 -2.97
CA TYR A 85 -10.27 -11.39 -1.90
C TYR A 85 -10.95 -11.30 -0.52
N ALA A 86 -11.84 -10.33 -0.33
CA ALA A 86 -12.62 -10.20 0.89
C ALA A 86 -13.60 -11.37 1.08
N ALA A 87 -13.87 -11.74 2.33
CA ALA A 87 -14.79 -12.83 2.64
C ALA A 87 -16.18 -12.59 2.01
N GLY A 88 -16.62 -13.52 1.16
CA GLY A 88 -17.90 -13.44 0.46
C GLY A 88 -17.88 -12.57 -0.80
N GLY A 89 -16.72 -12.27 -1.36
CA GLY A 89 -16.59 -11.61 -2.66
C GLY A 89 -17.07 -10.16 -2.69
N THR A 90 -17.11 -9.49 -1.53
CA THR A 90 -17.64 -8.11 -1.42
C THR A 90 -16.84 -7.08 -2.21
N ASP A 91 -15.61 -7.40 -2.56
CA ASP A 91 -14.67 -6.57 -3.32
C ASP A 91 -14.56 -6.97 -4.80
N PHE A 92 -15.31 -7.98 -5.26
CA PHE A 92 -15.31 -8.37 -6.66
C PHE A 92 -15.89 -7.26 -7.56
N ASP A 93 -15.15 -6.85 -8.59
CA ASP A 93 -15.58 -5.85 -9.58
C ASP A 93 -15.13 -6.26 -10.98
N THR A 94 -16.07 -6.40 -11.90
CA THR A 94 -15.78 -6.76 -13.30
C THR A 94 -15.62 -5.56 -14.21
N ARG A 95 -15.93 -4.35 -13.73
CA ARG A 95 -15.86 -3.13 -14.55
C ARG A 95 -14.41 -2.82 -14.88
N ARG A 96 -14.15 -2.65 -16.17
CA ARG A 96 -12.84 -2.28 -16.71
C ARG A 96 -12.96 -1.02 -17.55
N GLU A 97 -12.08 -0.06 -17.33
CA GLU A 97 -12.09 1.22 -18.02
C GLU A 97 -10.66 1.77 -18.08
N CYS A 98 -10.11 1.92 -19.28
CA CYS A 98 -8.83 2.60 -19.50
C CYS A 98 -9.09 3.96 -20.17
N PRO A 99 -8.60 5.08 -19.60
CA PRO A 99 -8.82 6.41 -20.18
C PRO A 99 -7.95 6.67 -21.41
N PHE A 100 -6.95 5.82 -21.68
CA PHE A 100 -6.07 5.89 -22.83
C PHE A 100 -6.59 4.96 -23.93
N LYS A 101 -6.74 5.48 -25.15
CA LYS A 101 -7.23 4.74 -26.32
C LYS A 101 -6.14 4.49 -27.35
N THR A 102 -5.04 5.24 -27.28
CA THR A 102 -3.91 5.11 -28.21
C THR A 102 -2.57 5.19 -27.49
N LEU A 103 -1.53 4.61 -28.10
CA LEU A 103 -0.17 4.73 -27.58
C LEU A 103 0.37 6.17 -27.64
N GLU A 104 -0.13 6.99 -28.57
CA GLU A 104 0.22 8.41 -28.61
C GLU A 104 -0.29 9.16 -27.39
N GLU A 105 -1.48 8.83 -26.88
CA GLU A 105 -1.96 9.40 -25.61
C GLU A 105 -1.09 8.97 -24.42
N VAL A 106 -0.61 7.73 -24.42
CA VAL A 106 0.32 7.23 -23.38
C VAL A 106 1.66 7.97 -23.45
N TYR A 107 2.27 8.08 -24.64
CA TYR A 107 3.57 8.73 -24.81
C TYR A 107 3.56 10.24 -24.57
N ASN A 108 2.39 10.89 -24.70
CA ASN A 108 2.22 12.31 -24.43
C ASN A 108 1.67 12.59 -23.02
N PHE A 109 1.44 11.56 -22.21
CA PHE A 109 0.99 11.72 -20.84
C PHE A 109 2.14 12.21 -19.95
N ASP A 110 1.86 13.22 -19.12
CA ASP A 110 2.81 13.81 -18.18
C ASP A 110 2.28 13.68 -16.75
N PRO A 111 2.70 12.65 -15.99
CA PRO A 111 2.32 12.45 -14.60
C PRO A 111 2.52 13.68 -13.69
N CYS A 112 3.61 14.43 -13.87
CA CYS A 112 3.86 15.65 -13.09
C CYS A 112 2.85 16.77 -13.37
N ALA A 113 2.31 16.84 -14.59
CA ALA A 113 1.30 17.83 -14.95
C ALA A 113 -0.12 17.36 -14.58
N GLU A 114 -0.39 16.05 -14.66
CA GLU A 114 -1.69 15.48 -14.33
C GLU A 114 -1.95 15.47 -12.81
N TYR A 115 -0.97 15.07 -12.02
CA TYR A 115 -1.18 14.75 -10.62
C TYR A 115 -0.69 15.84 -9.68
N GLU A 116 -1.38 15.98 -8.54
CA GLU A 116 -1.09 16.98 -7.51
C GLU A 116 0.39 16.96 -7.08
N ARG A 117 1.00 18.15 -7.06
CA ARG A 117 2.28 18.39 -6.37
C ARG A 117 2.00 18.94 -4.98
N ARG A 118 2.42 18.21 -3.95
CA ARG A 118 2.12 18.57 -2.55
C ARG A 118 3.24 19.39 -1.92
N ASN A 119 2.88 20.25 -0.97
CA ASN A 119 3.86 20.89 -0.10
C ASN A 119 4.58 19.82 0.74
N GLN A 120 5.92 19.88 0.76
CA GLN A 120 6.74 18.86 1.41
C GLN A 120 6.59 18.84 2.94
N GLU A 121 6.48 20.00 3.60
CA GLU A 121 6.34 20.05 5.06
C GLU A 121 4.98 19.51 5.50
N GLU A 122 3.92 19.83 4.75
CA GLU A 122 2.59 19.30 5.00
C GLU A 122 2.55 17.78 4.82
N LEU A 123 3.15 17.28 3.74
CA LEU A 123 3.22 15.85 3.47
C LEU A 123 3.99 15.09 4.58
N VAL A 124 5.13 15.62 5.03
CA VAL A 124 5.89 15.04 6.15
C VAL A 124 5.05 15.03 7.43
N LYS A 125 4.40 16.14 7.75
CA LYS A 125 3.56 16.27 8.95
C LYS A 125 2.42 15.26 8.95
N GLU A 126 1.72 15.13 7.83
CA GLU A 126 0.60 14.18 7.68
C GLU A 126 1.06 12.72 7.79
N LEU A 127 2.11 12.35 7.06
CA LEU A 127 2.63 10.97 7.08
C LEU A 127 3.17 10.62 8.48
N ASN A 128 3.85 11.55 9.16
CA ASN A 128 4.35 11.31 10.50
C ASN A 128 3.22 11.18 11.53
N ALA A 129 2.17 11.99 11.40
CA ALA A 129 0.99 11.89 12.27
C ALA A 129 0.29 10.53 12.11
N GLU A 130 0.12 10.05 10.88
CA GLU A 130 -0.49 8.73 10.64
C GLU A 130 0.43 7.58 11.09
N TYR A 131 1.76 7.75 10.98
CA TYR A 131 2.72 6.82 11.56
C TYR A 131 2.61 6.71 13.07
N ILE A 132 2.62 7.83 13.79
CA ILE A 132 2.50 7.85 15.25
C ILE A 132 1.17 7.21 15.67
N LYS A 133 0.06 7.62 15.06
CA LYS A 133 -1.27 7.07 15.33
C LYS A 133 -1.32 5.55 15.12
N THR A 134 -0.77 5.06 14.01
CA THR A 134 -0.77 3.62 13.71
C THR A 134 0.14 2.85 14.65
N LYS A 135 1.34 3.38 14.93
CA LYS A 135 2.28 2.84 15.91
C LYS A 135 1.64 2.72 17.29
N ASP A 136 0.97 3.76 17.76
CA ASP A 136 0.32 3.77 19.07
C ASP A 136 -0.89 2.83 19.12
N TYR A 137 -1.64 2.71 18.01
CA TYR A 137 -2.76 1.78 17.92
C TYR A 137 -2.33 0.31 18.10
N TRP A 138 -1.18 -0.07 17.52
CA TRP A 138 -0.64 -1.43 17.61
C TRP A 138 0.24 -1.64 18.85
N GLY A 139 0.90 -0.60 19.35
CA GLY A 139 1.84 -0.68 20.47
C GLY A 139 2.90 -1.76 20.23
N ASP A 140 3.19 -2.56 21.26
CA ASP A 140 4.17 -3.65 21.19
C ASP A 140 3.68 -4.90 20.43
N ALA A 141 2.44 -4.89 19.92
CA ALA A 141 1.85 -6.04 19.24
C ALA A 141 2.47 -6.32 17.87
N ALA A 142 3.04 -5.31 17.19
CA ALA A 142 3.73 -5.46 15.90
C ALA A 142 4.63 -4.24 15.62
N LEU A 143 5.69 -4.42 14.82
CA LEU A 143 6.48 -3.31 14.29
C LEU A 143 5.72 -2.61 13.17
N THR A 144 5.33 -1.36 13.39
CA THR A 144 4.68 -0.53 12.36
C THR A 144 5.68 -0.07 11.31
N MET A 145 5.33 -0.30 10.04
CA MET A 145 6.09 0.11 8.86
C MET A 145 5.27 1.12 8.06
N GLY A 146 5.92 2.18 7.58
CA GLY A 146 5.37 3.08 6.57
C GLY A 146 5.73 2.60 5.17
N GLY A 147 5.27 3.32 4.14
CA GLY A 147 5.64 2.96 2.79
C GLY A 147 4.85 3.59 1.67
N VAL A 148 5.25 3.22 0.45
CA VAL A 148 4.58 3.59 -0.79
C VAL A 148 4.09 2.32 -1.49
N TYR A 149 2.81 2.32 -1.87
CA TYR A 149 2.18 1.22 -2.59
C TYR A 149 2.35 1.33 -4.11
N HIS A 150 2.12 2.53 -4.66
CA HIS A 150 2.25 2.81 -6.08
C HIS A 150 3.67 3.28 -6.37
N THR A 151 4.58 2.32 -6.55
CA THR A 151 5.95 2.60 -7.01
C THR A 151 5.96 2.67 -8.54
N ILE A 152 7.11 2.49 -9.21
CA ILE A 152 7.20 2.73 -10.65
C ILE A 152 6.28 1.78 -11.43
N PHE A 153 6.41 0.46 -11.31
CA PHE A 153 5.55 -0.44 -12.10
C PHE A 153 4.13 -0.46 -11.58
N SER A 154 3.92 -0.68 -10.28
CA SER A 154 2.59 -0.68 -9.66
C SER A 154 1.81 0.62 -9.98
N GLY A 155 2.48 1.77 -9.95
CA GLY A 155 1.89 3.06 -10.31
C GLY A 155 1.55 3.17 -11.80
N LEU A 156 2.47 2.81 -12.69
CA LEU A 156 2.22 2.84 -14.13
C LEU A 156 1.12 1.85 -14.55
N ILE A 157 1.00 0.71 -13.85
CA ILE A 157 -0.11 -0.24 -14.02
C ILE A 157 -1.44 0.42 -13.61
N GLU A 158 -1.50 1.10 -12.47
CA GLU A 158 -2.72 1.81 -12.04
C GLU A 158 -3.12 2.91 -13.03
N ILE A 159 -2.15 3.59 -13.66
CA ILE A 159 -2.43 4.64 -14.65
C ILE A 159 -2.93 4.05 -15.96
N PHE A 160 -2.17 3.11 -16.55
CA PHE A 160 -2.36 2.66 -17.94
C PHE A 160 -3.06 1.30 -18.05
N GLY A 161 -3.10 0.52 -16.98
CA GLY A 161 -3.44 -0.90 -17.02
C GLY A 161 -2.36 -1.71 -17.72
N TRP A 162 -2.49 -3.03 -17.65
CA TRP A 162 -1.53 -3.97 -18.23
C TRP A 162 -1.33 -3.79 -19.75
N GLU A 163 -2.42 -3.65 -20.51
CA GLU A 163 -2.34 -3.65 -21.97
C GLU A 163 -1.59 -2.43 -22.51
N MET A 164 -2.00 -1.21 -22.13
CA MET A 164 -1.35 0.01 -22.61
C MET A 164 0.08 0.13 -22.08
N LEU A 165 0.34 -0.27 -20.84
CA LEU A 165 1.69 -0.29 -20.28
C LEU A 165 2.63 -1.19 -21.09
N LEU A 166 2.23 -2.45 -21.31
CA LEU A 166 3.08 -3.42 -22.02
C LEU A 166 3.28 -3.04 -23.48
N LEU A 167 2.23 -2.54 -24.16
CA LEU A 167 2.33 -2.07 -25.54
C LEU A 167 3.25 -0.84 -25.66
N ALA A 168 3.16 0.13 -24.74
CA ALA A 168 3.97 1.33 -24.78
C ALA A 168 5.46 1.03 -24.51
N ILE A 169 5.75 0.23 -23.47
CA ILE A 169 7.13 -0.21 -23.17
C ILE A 169 7.72 -0.99 -24.34
N GLY A 170 6.95 -1.92 -24.92
CA GLY A 170 7.43 -2.80 -25.98
C GLY A 170 7.62 -2.10 -27.33
N LYS A 171 6.78 -1.11 -27.67
CA LYS A 171 6.78 -0.49 -29.00
C LYS A 171 7.78 0.66 -29.12
N ASP A 172 7.89 1.51 -28.11
CA ASP A 172 8.87 2.61 -28.11
C ASP A 172 9.29 2.97 -26.68
N SER A 173 10.25 2.19 -26.17
CA SER A 173 10.80 2.40 -24.84
C SER A 173 11.47 3.77 -24.66
N LYS A 174 12.00 4.38 -25.74
CA LYS A 174 12.64 5.71 -25.66
C LYS A 174 11.63 6.81 -25.42
N ARG A 175 10.48 6.74 -26.10
CA ARG A 175 9.37 7.68 -25.86
C ARG A 175 8.74 7.42 -24.51
N PHE A 176 8.48 6.16 -24.16
CA PHE A 176 7.90 5.81 -22.88
C PHE A 176 8.80 6.18 -21.68
N ASN A 177 10.13 6.17 -21.84
CA ASN A 177 11.05 6.62 -20.81
C ASN A 177 10.74 8.03 -20.30
N LYS A 178 10.27 8.93 -21.17
CA LYS A 178 9.89 10.30 -20.75
C LYS A 178 8.72 10.29 -19.76
N VAL A 179 7.76 9.39 -19.96
CA VAL A 179 6.61 9.20 -19.07
C VAL A 179 7.06 8.61 -17.73
N ILE A 180 7.96 7.61 -17.76
CA ILE A 180 8.55 7.02 -16.56
C ILE A 180 9.32 8.07 -15.74
N GLU A 181 10.14 8.90 -16.38
CA GLU A 181 10.90 9.96 -15.72
C GLU A 181 9.98 10.99 -15.05
N SER A 182 8.91 11.40 -15.73
CA SER A 182 7.91 12.28 -15.13
C SER A 182 7.20 11.61 -13.94
N TYR A 183 6.81 10.34 -14.08
CA TYR A 183 6.23 9.58 -12.96
C TYR A 183 7.19 9.50 -11.77
N TYR A 184 8.48 9.21 -12.02
CA TYR A 184 9.53 9.21 -11.01
C TYR A 184 9.57 10.54 -10.25
N HIS A 185 9.62 11.67 -10.97
CA HIS A 185 9.66 13.00 -10.34
C HIS A 185 8.41 13.31 -9.52
N TRP A 186 7.25 12.84 -9.96
CA TRP A 186 6.01 12.96 -9.21
C TRP A 186 6.03 12.07 -7.95
N ILE A 187 6.27 10.76 -8.07
CA ILE A 187 6.16 9.83 -6.94
C ILE A 187 7.28 10.04 -5.89
N LYS A 188 8.46 10.52 -6.31
CA LYS A 188 9.61 10.79 -5.43
C LYS A 188 9.23 11.66 -4.23
N GLN A 189 8.26 12.57 -4.38
CA GLN A 189 7.82 13.46 -3.31
C GLN A 189 7.34 12.71 -2.06
N TYR A 190 6.78 11.50 -2.22
CA TYR A 190 6.31 10.67 -1.11
C TYR A 190 7.47 9.92 -0.44
N PHE A 191 8.44 9.45 -1.22
CA PHE A 191 9.68 8.85 -0.68
C PHE A 191 10.48 9.88 0.12
N ASP A 192 10.63 11.08 -0.42
CA ASP A 192 11.32 12.19 0.24
C ASP A 192 10.64 12.58 1.55
N ALA A 193 9.30 12.62 1.56
CA ALA A 193 8.56 12.89 2.78
C ALA A 193 8.71 11.77 3.81
N TRP A 194 8.58 10.50 3.41
CA TRP A 194 8.78 9.36 4.31
C TRP A 194 10.16 9.35 4.96
N ALA A 195 11.21 9.67 4.21
CA ALA A 195 12.58 9.76 4.71
C ALA A 195 12.77 10.83 5.81
N ARG A 196 11.84 11.78 5.92
CA ARG A 196 11.85 12.86 6.91
C ARG A 196 10.90 12.61 8.09
N THR A 197 10.20 11.48 8.12
CA THR A 197 9.32 11.09 9.24
C THR A 197 10.10 10.34 10.32
N ASP A 198 9.45 10.10 11.46
CA ASP A 198 9.98 9.25 12.54
C ASP A 198 9.92 7.75 12.20
N CYS A 199 9.32 7.37 11.07
CA CYS A 199 9.18 5.99 10.64
C CYS A 199 10.55 5.35 10.42
N LYS A 200 10.83 4.26 11.13
CA LYS A 200 12.14 3.58 11.08
C LYS A 200 12.23 2.47 10.06
N VAL A 201 11.09 2.01 9.55
CA VAL A 201 11.03 0.91 8.59
C VAL A 201 10.07 1.28 7.48
N PHE A 202 10.61 1.32 6.28
CA PHE A 202 9.90 1.68 5.05
C PHE A 202 9.77 0.45 4.16
N MET A 203 8.57 0.21 3.64
CA MET A 203 8.31 -0.82 2.62
C MET A 203 7.86 -0.17 1.31
N SER A 204 8.41 -0.67 0.22
CA SER A 204 8.09 -0.28 -1.15
C SER A 204 7.42 -1.48 -1.83
N HIS A 205 6.24 -1.30 -2.41
CA HIS A 205 5.52 -2.36 -3.12
C HIS A 205 5.55 -2.10 -4.62
N ASP A 206 5.95 -3.11 -5.39
CA ASP A 206 5.96 -3.04 -6.85
C ASP A 206 5.32 -4.28 -7.45
#